data_AF-A0A7J9VRY5-F1
#
_entry.id   AF-A0A7J9VRY5-F1
#
_cell.length_a   1.000
_cell.length_b   1.000
_cell.length_c   1.000
_cell.angle_alpha   90.00
_cell.angle_beta   90.00
_cell.angle_gamma   90.00
#
_symmetry.space_group_name_H-M   'P 1'
#
loop_
_entity.id
_entity.type
_entity.pdbx_description
1 polymer ?
#
loop_
_entity_poly.entity_id
_entity_poly.type
_entity_poly.pdbx_seq_one_letter_code
_entity_poly.pdbx_strand_id
1 'polypeptide(L)'
;MWGTLVNRDGFVCAVAFSGPDRDNQWPGSRIISAQKAHTANAFSQPPDGIGGRPDGLFQGLSLSTANLFSAVQPGGSLYGLQHSNPVDPAAAYSGDPTLAGLENDPIVGQKVGGVNVFGGGLALYTQDALIGALGVSGDTSCTDHVIAWKIRDAFELDNIPSGVLPNVAGGDNIIHDRAGGESASGFGHPTCTPPATAEAAALPLTHPLG
;
A
#
# COMPACT_ATOMS: atom_id res chain seq x y z
N MET A 1 8.35 12.59 -0.93
CA MET A 1 7.71 11.40 -1.50
C MET A 1 6.60 11.79 -2.46
N TRP A 2 6.20 10.87 -3.30
CA TRP A 2 4.95 10.89 -4.08
C TRP A 2 3.86 10.16 -3.30
N GLY A 3 2.63 10.67 -3.38
CA GLY A 3 1.42 10.04 -2.87
C GLY A 3 0.40 9.90 -4.00
N THR A 4 -0.29 8.76 -4.05
CA THR A 4 -1.34 8.51 -5.04
C THR A 4 -2.56 7.88 -4.37
N LEU A 5 -3.73 8.43 -4.68
CA LEU A 5 -5.02 7.86 -4.30
C LEU A 5 -5.64 7.16 -5.50
N VAL A 6 -6.22 5.99 -5.29
CA VAL A 6 -7.06 5.31 -6.26
C VAL A 6 -8.43 5.03 -5.65
N ASN A 7 -9.49 5.05 -6.48
CA ASN A 7 -10.80 4.57 -6.05
C ASN A 7 -10.87 3.04 -6.05
N ARG A 8 -12.01 2.50 -5.61
CA ARG A 8 -12.26 1.05 -5.57
C ARG A 8 -12.03 0.35 -6.91
N ASP A 9 -12.36 1.01 -8.01
CA ASP A 9 -12.18 0.48 -9.35
C ASP A 9 -10.72 0.57 -9.85
N GLY A 10 -9.81 1.18 -9.09
CA GLY A 10 -8.38 1.30 -9.42
C GLY A 10 -8.05 2.49 -10.34
N PHE A 11 -8.96 3.43 -10.53
CA PHE A 11 -8.67 4.70 -11.20
C PHE A 11 -7.97 5.65 -10.24
N VAL A 12 -6.95 6.34 -10.72
CA VAL A 12 -6.24 7.37 -9.95
C VAL A 12 -7.17 8.56 -9.73
N CYS A 13 -7.34 8.95 -8.47
CA CYS A 13 -8.16 10.09 -8.05
C CYS A 13 -7.32 11.35 -7.83
N ALA A 14 -6.11 11.20 -7.28
CA ALA A 14 -5.23 12.31 -7.00
C ALA A 14 -3.77 11.83 -6.96
N VAL A 15 -2.86 12.74 -7.31
CA VAL A 15 -1.41 12.56 -7.17
C VAL A 15 -0.87 13.81 -6.50
N ALA A 16 0.03 13.63 -5.53
CA ALA A 16 0.72 14.73 -4.87
C ALA A 16 2.18 14.37 -4.61
N PHE A 17 3.00 15.38 -4.34
CA PHE A 17 4.36 15.19 -3.88
C PHE A 17 4.68 16.14 -2.72
N SER A 18 5.66 15.77 -1.89
CA SER A 18 6.18 16.65 -0.84
C SER A 18 7.35 17.51 -1.32
N GLY A 19 7.62 18.62 -0.64
CA GLY A 19 8.72 19.53 -0.98
C GLY A 19 8.30 20.59 -2.00
N PRO A 20 9.17 21.58 -2.29
CA PRO A 20 8.79 22.76 -3.06
C PRO A 20 8.67 22.52 -4.57
N ASP A 21 9.22 21.42 -5.07
CA ASP A 21 9.26 21.07 -6.49
C ASP A 21 9.26 19.54 -6.63
N ARG A 22 8.60 19.04 -7.68
CA ARG A 22 8.56 17.61 -8.03
C ARG A 22 9.95 17.04 -8.28
N ASP A 23 10.89 17.85 -8.73
CA ASP A 23 12.28 17.47 -9.00
C ASP A 23 13.08 17.20 -7.71
N ASN A 24 12.54 17.59 -6.54
CA ASN A 24 13.10 17.19 -5.24
C ASN A 24 12.70 15.77 -4.81
N GLN A 25 11.88 15.08 -5.60
CA GLN A 25 11.46 13.71 -5.39
C GLN A 25 12.02 12.81 -6.49
N TRP A 26 12.20 11.52 -6.21
CA TRP A 26 12.59 10.56 -7.24
C TRP A 26 11.49 10.46 -8.30
N PRO A 27 11.74 10.78 -9.59
CA PRO A 27 10.68 10.78 -10.60
C PRO A 27 10.03 9.41 -10.81
N GLY A 28 10.80 8.33 -10.63
CA GLY A 28 10.28 6.96 -10.71
C GLY A 28 9.27 6.64 -9.61
N SER A 29 9.32 7.33 -8.47
CA SER A 29 8.42 7.07 -7.35
C SER A 29 6.97 7.46 -7.61
N ARG A 30 6.67 8.35 -8.58
CA ARG A 30 5.29 8.69 -8.97
C ARG A 30 4.48 7.48 -9.43
N ILE A 31 5.10 6.62 -10.24
CA ILE A 31 4.41 5.40 -10.73
C ILE A 31 4.47 4.29 -9.70
N ILE A 32 5.52 4.22 -8.88
CA ILE A 32 5.58 3.27 -7.76
C ILE A 32 4.48 3.58 -6.73
N SER A 33 4.20 4.84 -6.41
CA SER A 33 3.10 5.20 -5.50
C SER A 33 1.75 4.80 -6.08
N ALA A 34 1.51 5.02 -7.37
CA ALA A 34 0.30 4.57 -8.05
C ALA A 34 0.16 3.03 -8.04
N GLN A 35 1.26 2.31 -8.28
CA GLN A 35 1.30 0.85 -8.24
C GLN A 35 1.00 0.30 -6.85
N LYS A 36 1.57 0.92 -5.80
CA LYS A 36 1.31 0.55 -4.40
C LYS A 36 -0.15 0.79 -4.02
N ALA A 37 -0.73 1.91 -4.42
CA ALA A 37 -2.15 2.21 -4.23
C ALA A 37 -3.02 1.16 -4.93
N HIS A 38 -2.76 0.89 -6.21
CA HIS A 38 -3.48 -0.13 -6.97
C HIS A 38 -3.40 -1.51 -6.30
N THR A 39 -2.22 -1.91 -5.82
CA THR A 39 -2.02 -3.20 -5.14
C THR A 39 -2.84 -3.31 -3.87
N ALA A 40 -2.77 -2.31 -2.99
CA ALA A 40 -3.52 -2.33 -1.73
C ALA A 40 -5.04 -2.35 -2.00
N ASN A 41 -5.53 -1.64 -3.02
CA ASN A 41 -6.93 -1.71 -3.45
C ASN A 41 -7.30 -3.09 -4.04
N ALA A 42 -6.40 -3.71 -4.79
CA ALA A 42 -6.68 -4.97 -5.50
C ALA A 42 -6.75 -6.19 -4.58
N PHE A 43 -5.95 -6.22 -3.50
CA PHE A 43 -5.84 -7.36 -2.61
C PHE A 43 -6.50 -7.18 -1.23
N SER A 44 -7.24 -6.09 -1.06
CA SER A 44 -8.06 -5.85 0.13
C SER A 44 -9.55 -6.02 -0.18
N GLN A 45 -10.34 -6.36 0.85
CA GLN A 45 -11.77 -6.67 0.73
C GLN A 45 -12.65 -5.71 1.53
N PRO A 46 -13.90 -5.46 1.09
CA PRO A 46 -14.88 -4.72 1.91
C PRO A 46 -15.21 -5.50 3.19
N PRO A 47 -15.79 -4.87 4.22
CA PRO A 47 -16.10 -5.51 5.51
C PRO A 47 -16.94 -6.80 5.40
N ASP A 48 -17.85 -6.87 4.43
CA ASP A 48 -18.69 -8.04 4.14
C ASP A 48 -18.05 -9.03 3.14
N GLY A 49 -16.82 -8.76 2.70
CA GLY A 49 -16.09 -9.59 1.77
C GLY A 49 -15.76 -10.96 2.35
N ILE A 50 -16.19 -12.02 1.67
CA ILE A 50 -16.22 -13.40 2.20
C ILE A 50 -14.86 -14.12 2.30
N GLY A 51 -13.72 -13.45 2.09
CA GLY A 51 -12.37 -14.06 2.21
C GLY A 51 -12.06 -15.19 1.22
N GLY A 52 -12.99 -15.50 0.32
CA GLY A 52 -12.91 -16.63 -0.61
C GLY A 52 -12.95 -18.01 0.06
N ARG A 53 -13.22 -18.11 1.37
CA ARG A 53 -13.25 -19.39 2.11
C ARG A 53 -14.54 -19.55 2.92
N PRO A 54 -15.16 -20.75 2.95
CA PRO A 54 -16.37 -21.02 3.74
C PRO A 54 -16.18 -20.92 5.25
N ASP A 55 -14.94 -20.98 5.74
CA ASP A 55 -14.60 -20.92 7.17
C ASP A 55 -14.43 -19.48 7.69
N GLY A 56 -14.61 -18.47 6.83
CA GLY A 56 -14.49 -17.05 7.20
C GLY A 56 -13.04 -16.59 7.39
N LEU A 57 -12.04 -17.43 7.13
CA LEU A 57 -10.64 -17.00 7.17
C LEU A 57 -10.43 -15.92 6.10
N PHE A 58 -9.89 -14.77 6.52
CA PHE A 58 -9.70 -13.56 5.72
C PHE A 58 -10.98 -12.79 5.32
N GLN A 59 -12.10 -12.99 6.03
CA GLN A 59 -13.26 -12.11 5.85
C GLN A 59 -12.88 -10.65 6.13
N GLY A 60 -13.20 -9.76 5.20
CA GLY A 60 -12.85 -8.34 5.28
C GLY A 60 -11.36 -8.02 5.24
N LEU A 61 -10.51 -8.93 4.75
CA LEU A 61 -9.06 -8.74 4.81
C LEU A 61 -8.59 -7.39 4.24
N SER A 62 -7.95 -6.57 5.07
CA SER A 62 -7.06 -5.48 4.63
C SER A 62 -5.63 -6.00 4.51
N LEU A 63 -4.99 -5.70 3.39
CA LEU A 63 -3.62 -6.15 3.12
C LEU A 63 -2.77 -4.98 2.63
N SER A 64 -1.75 -4.62 3.41
CA SER A 64 -0.76 -3.67 2.91
C SER A 64 0.16 -4.33 1.91
N THR A 65 0.69 -3.52 1.00
CA THR A 65 1.78 -3.93 0.09
C THR A 65 2.99 -4.53 0.81
N ALA A 66 3.25 -4.15 2.07
CA ALA A 66 4.34 -4.69 2.85
C ALA A 66 4.12 -6.16 3.23
N ASN A 67 2.86 -6.54 3.50
CA ASN A 67 2.51 -7.90 3.92
C ASN A 67 2.68 -8.93 2.79
N LEU A 68 2.80 -8.49 1.53
CA LEU A 68 3.01 -9.37 0.39
C LEU A 68 4.46 -9.87 0.27
N PHE A 69 5.43 -9.20 0.89
CA PHE A 69 6.85 -9.42 0.62
C PHE A 69 7.28 -10.89 0.75
N SER A 70 6.95 -11.54 1.88
CA SER A 70 7.41 -12.90 2.15
C SER A 70 6.79 -13.92 1.21
N ALA A 71 5.50 -13.79 0.90
CA ALA A 71 4.80 -14.73 0.03
C ALA A 71 5.33 -14.76 -1.41
N VAL A 72 5.98 -13.69 -1.86
CA VAL A 72 6.50 -13.55 -3.23
C VAL A 72 8.01 -13.82 -3.36
N GLN A 73 8.69 -14.22 -2.28
CA GLN A 73 10.09 -14.65 -2.37
C GLN A 73 10.21 -16.01 -3.08
N PRO A 74 11.37 -16.37 -3.65
CA PRO A 74 11.58 -17.70 -4.23
C PRO A 74 11.17 -18.81 -3.25
N GLY A 75 10.29 -19.71 -3.68
CA GLY A 75 9.72 -20.78 -2.84
C GLY A 75 8.45 -20.41 -2.08
N GLY A 76 8.07 -19.12 -2.05
CA GLY A 76 6.81 -18.65 -1.48
C GLY A 76 5.59 -19.00 -2.33
N SER A 77 4.42 -19.08 -1.69
CA SER A 77 3.16 -19.51 -2.32
C SER A 77 2.64 -18.57 -3.41
N LEU A 78 3.08 -17.31 -3.40
CA LEU A 78 2.73 -16.27 -4.37
C LEU A 78 3.94 -15.82 -5.19
N TYR A 79 4.99 -16.63 -5.29
CA TYR A 79 6.15 -16.31 -6.12
C TYR A 79 5.74 -15.94 -7.55
N GLY A 80 6.06 -14.71 -7.96
CA GLY A 80 5.71 -14.17 -9.27
C GLY A 80 4.45 -13.29 -9.31
N LEU A 81 3.76 -13.08 -8.18
CA LEU A 81 2.58 -12.22 -8.08
C LEU A 81 2.78 -10.83 -8.69
N GLN A 82 3.96 -10.24 -8.54
CA GLN A 82 4.32 -8.92 -9.10
C GLN A 82 4.22 -8.84 -10.63
N HIS A 83 4.18 -9.97 -11.33
CA HIS A 83 4.04 -10.05 -12.79
C HIS A 83 2.59 -10.27 -13.26
N SER A 84 1.66 -10.55 -12.34
CA SER A 84 0.29 -10.99 -12.68
C SER A 84 -0.60 -9.90 -13.27
N ASN A 85 -0.43 -8.66 -12.80
CA ASN A 85 -1.16 -7.49 -13.27
C ASN A 85 -0.12 -6.43 -13.62
N PRO A 86 0.31 -6.30 -14.88
CA PRO A 86 1.34 -5.35 -15.27
C PRO A 86 0.85 -3.90 -15.13
N VAL A 87 1.80 -2.96 -15.04
CA VAL A 87 1.52 -1.52 -15.19
C VAL A 87 1.16 -1.26 -16.64
N ASP A 88 0.13 -0.44 -16.90
CA ASP A 88 -0.17 0.09 -18.23
C ASP A 88 0.81 1.21 -18.57
N PRO A 89 1.74 1.02 -19.53
CA PRO A 89 2.71 2.04 -19.88
C PRO A 89 2.08 3.27 -20.54
N ALA A 90 0.97 3.10 -21.26
CA ALA A 90 0.31 4.21 -21.94
C ALA A 90 -0.29 5.17 -20.91
N ALA A 91 -0.96 4.64 -19.88
CA ALA A 91 -1.41 5.43 -18.74
C ALA A 91 -0.21 6.02 -17.96
N ALA A 92 0.74 5.18 -17.53
CA ALA A 92 1.83 5.57 -16.63
C ALA A 92 2.72 6.70 -17.17
N TYR A 93 2.91 6.76 -18.49
CA TYR A 93 3.80 7.74 -19.15
C TYR A 93 3.04 8.74 -20.04
N SER A 94 1.73 8.90 -19.79
CA SER A 94 0.89 9.85 -20.53
C SER A 94 1.15 11.31 -20.14
N GLY A 95 0.83 12.19 -21.09
CA GLY A 95 0.68 13.64 -20.89
C GLY A 95 1.96 14.41 -20.62
N ASP A 96 1.78 15.67 -20.22
CA ASP A 96 2.87 16.60 -19.95
C ASP A 96 3.47 16.34 -18.56
N PRO A 97 4.76 15.98 -18.45
CA PRO A 97 5.39 15.72 -17.15
C PRO A 97 5.47 16.95 -16.24
N THR A 98 5.31 18.17 -16.76
CA THR A 98 5.26 19.40 -15.94
C THR A 98 3.98 19.50 -15.11
N LEU A 99 2.93 18.75 -15.47
CA LEU A 99 1.67 18.68 -14.72
C LEU A 99 1.67 17.61 -13.62
N ALA A 100 2.75 16.83 -13.49
CA ALA A 100 2.82 15.75 -12.52
C ALA A 100 2.68 16.25 -11.07
N GLY A 101 1.70 15.70 -10.36
CA GLY A 101 1.35 16.07 -8.97
C GLY A 101 0.52 17.34 -8.81
N LEU A 102 0.06 17.95 -9.91
CA LEU A 102 -0.94 19.03 -9.88
C LEU A 102 -2.36 18.45 -9.93
N GLU A 103 -3.38 19.30 -9.72
CA GLU A 103 -4.79 18.89 -9.76
C GLU A 103 -5.18 18.23 -11.11
N ASN A 104 -4.55 18.65 -12.20
CA ASN A 104 -4.72 18.10 -13.55
C ASN A 104 -3.60 17.14 -13.96
N ASP A 105 -3.02 16.41 -13.00
CA ASP A 105 -2.00 15.40 -13.27
C ASP A 105 -2.48 14.41 -14.38
N PRO A 106 -1.65 14.10 -15.41
CA PRO A 106 -2.07 13.29 -16.55
C PRO A 106 -2.59 11.88 -16.25
N ILE A 107 -2.21 11.29 -15.11
CA ILE A 107 -2.70 9.95 -14.75
C ILE A 107 -4.00 10.00 -13.94
N VAL A 108 -4.49 11.17 -13.52
CA VAL A 108 -5.80 11.29 -12.88
C VAL A 108 -6.90 10.85 -13.86
N GLY A 109 -7.79 9.98 -13.38
CA GLY A 109 -8.81 9.33 -14.21
C GLY A 109 -8.31 8.15 -15.06
N GLN A 110 -7.02 7.80 -14.99
CA GLN A 110 -6.45 6.61 -15.63
C GLN A 110 -6.32 5.45 -14.66
N LYS A 111 -6.28 4.21 -15.19
CA LYS A 111 -5.94 3.00 -14.44
C LYS A 111 -4.50 2.59 -14.74
N VAL A 112 -3.57 2.94 -13.84
CA VAL A 112 -2.14 2.61 -14.00
C VAL A 112 -1.88 1.11 -13.81
N GLY A 113 -2.62 0.44 -12.92
CA GLY A 113 -2.45 -1.00 -12.67
C GLY A 113 -1.14 -1.34 -11.94
N GLY A 114 -0.67 -2.57 -12.13
CA GLY A 114 0.56 -3.04 -11.52
C GLY A 114 0.40 -3.70 -10.14
N VAL A 115 1.40 -4.49 -9.74
CA VAL A 115 1.51 -5.04 -8.37
C VAL A 115 2.87 -4.68 -7.76
N ASN A 116 2.84 -4.08 -6.57
CA ASN A 116 4.01 -3.73 -5.78
C ASN A 116 3.99 -4.48 -4.44
N VAL A 117 5.11 -5.11 -4.09
CA VAL A 117 5.18 -6.11 -3.01
C VAL A 117 6.04 -5.65 -1.84
N PHE A 118 6.28 -4.35 -1.74
CA PHE A 118 6.98 -3.72 -0.62
C PHE A 118 6.21 -2.50 -0.11
N GLY A 119 6.43 -2.16 1.16
CA GLY A 119 5.61 -1.24 1.93
C GLY A 119 5.44 0.16 1.34
N GLY A 120 4.27 0.75 1.60
CA GLY A 120 3.87 2.10 1.20
C GLY A 120 2.46 2.19 0.61
N GLY A 121 1.82 1.06 0.30
CA GLY A 121 0.40 0.98 -0.09
C GLY A 121 -0.49 0.44 1.01
N LEU A 122 -1.61 1.13 1.27
CA LEU A 122 -2.64 0.84 2.27
C LEU A 122 -4.04 1.07 1.70
N ALA A 123 -4.98 0.17 1.99
CA ALA A 123 -6.38 0.34 1.61
C ALA A 123 -7.07 1.40 2.50
N LEU A 124 -8.09 2.06 1.95
CA LEU A 124 -8.83 3.16 2.57
C LEU A 124 -10.26 2.71 2.89
N TYR A 125 -10.61 2.78 4.17
CA TYR A 125 -11.88 2.31 4.70
C TYR A 125 -12.60 3.43 5.45
N THR A 126 -13.83 3.71 5.02
CA THR A 126 -14.80 4.34 5.93
C THR A 126 -15.28 3.28 6.93
N GLN A 127 -16.10 3.67 7.92
CA GLN A 127 -16.72 2.73 8.84
C GLN A 127 -17.49 1.59 8.16
N ASP A 128 -18.03 1.84 6.96
CA ASP A 128 -18.94 0.92 6.28
C ASP A 128 -18.37 0.31 4.99
N ALA A 129 -17.28 0.86 4.43
CA ALA A 129 -16.87 0.51 3.08
C ALA A 129 -15.37 0.63 2.81
N LEU A 130 -14.85 -0.30 2.01
CA LEU A 130 -13.59 -0.13 1.27
C LEU A 130 -13.84 0.80 0.08
N ILE A 131 -13.27 2.01 0.09
CA ILE A 131 -13.51 3.03 -0.93
C ILE A 131 -12.36 3.20 -1.93
N GLY A 132 -11.20 2.63 -1.65
CA GLY A 132 -10.02 2.76 -2.49
C GLY A 132 -8.72 2.44 -1.75
N ALA A 133 -7.64 3.07 -2.16
CA ALA A 133 -6.34 2.90 -1.53
C ALA A 133 -5.43 4.12 -1.71
N LEU A 134 -4.46 4.23 -0.80
CA LEU A 134 -3.35 5.15 -0.83
C LEU A 134 -2.06 4.37 -1.14
N GLY A 135 -1.18 4.98 -1.92
CA GLY A 135 0.19 4.54 -2.11
C GLY A 135 1.18 5.68 -1.96
N VAL A 136 2.30 5.42 -1.30
CA VAL A 136 3.39 6.37 -1.06
C VAL A 136 4.72 5.77 -1.53
N SER A 137 5.53 6.59 -2.19
CA SER A 137 6.90 6.21 -2.54
C SER A 137 7.85 7.40 -2.58
N GLY A 138 9.06 7.22 -2.06
CA GLY A 138 10.16 8.17 -2.21
C GLY A 138 11.26 8.06 -1.17
N ASP A 139 11.18 7.07 -0.27
CA ASP A 139 12.21 6.76 0.72
C ASP A 139 12.33 5.21 0.82
N THR A 140 12.94 4.69 1.88
CA THR A 140 12.92 3.27 2.21
C THR A 140 11.48 2.78 2.38
N SER A 141 11.27 1.50 2.07
CA SER A 141 9.95 0.86 2.15
C SER A 141 9.24 1.03 3.51
N CYS A 142 9.99 1.08 4.61
CA CYS A 142 9.43 1.25 5.95
C CYS A 142 8.98 2.70 6.15
N THR A 143 9.78 3.68 5.73
CA THR A 143 9.39 5.11 5.76
C THR A 143 8.16 5.35 4.88
N ASP A 144 8.13 4.80 3.66
CA ASP A 144 6.99 4.89 2.76
C ASP A 144 5.71 4.36 3.45
N HIS A 145 5.80 3.21 4.15
CA HIS A 145 4.68 2.63 4.90
C HIS A 145 4.25 3.49 6.09
N VAL A 146 5.21 4.00 6.88
CA VAL A 146 4.95 4.91 8.01
C VAL A 146 4.19 6.15 7.55
N ILE A 147 4.61 6.75 6.44
CA ILE A 147 3.99 7.96 5.92
C ILE A 147 2.61 7.65 5.35
N ALA A 148 2.45 6.54 4.64
CA ALA A 148 1.14 6.09 4.18
C ALA A 148 0.16 5.88 5.35
N TRP A 149 0.63 5.26 6.44
CA TRP A 149 -0.18 5.05 7.64
C TRP A 149 -0.66 6.37 8.23
N LYS A 150 0.26 7.32 8.45
CA LYS A 150 -0.07 8.64 9.01
C LYS A 150 -1.01 9.46 8.13
N ILE A 151 -0.88 9.35 6.81
CA ILE A 151 -1.82 10.00 5.88
C ILE A 151 -3.20 9.35 5.97
N ARG A 152 -3.26 8.01 6.03
CA ARG A 152 -4.54 7.28 6.16
C ARG A 152 -5.26 7.62 7.46
N ASP A 153 -4.53 7.65 8.57
CA ASP A 153 -5.00 8.07 9.90
C ASP A 153 -5.50 9.52 9.89
N ALA A 154 -4.73 10.45 9.29
CA ALA A 154 -5.14 11.85 9.14
C ALA A 154 -6.38 12.04 8.24
N PHE A 155 -6.71 11.08 7.39
CA PHE A 155 -7.94 11.07 6.61
C PHE A 155 -9.11 10.39 7.34
N GLU A 156 -8.88 9.80 8.51
CA GLU A 156 -9.86 8.98 9.24
C GLU A 156 -10.41 7.83 8.38
N LEU A 157 -9.54 7.29 7.50
CA LEU A 157 -9.86 6.23 6.53
C LEU A 157 -9.18 4.90 6.86
N ASP A 158 -8.90 4.66 8.13
CA ASP A 158 -8.22 3.48 8.67
C ASP A 158 -9.15 2.58 9.50
N ASN A 159 -10.46 2.66 9.28
CA ASN A 159 -11.50 1.80 9.88
C ASN A 159 -11.45 0.38 9.28
N ILE A 160 -10.29 -0.29 9.36
CA ILE A 160 -10.08 -1.59 8.70
C ILE A 160 -10.80 -2.70 9.47
N PRO A 161 -11.51 -3.62 8.79
CA PRO A 161 -12.32 -4.62 9.48
C PRO A 161 -11.50 -5.85 9.92
N SER A 162 -10.40 -6.17 9.21
CA SER A 162 -9.46 -7.23 9.59
C SER A 162 -8.14 -7.13 8.82
N GLY A 163 -7.19 -8.03 9.12
CA GLY A 163 -5.80 -7.94 8.68
C GLY A 163 -4.97 -9.14 9.14
N VAL A 164 -3.67 -9.12 8.86
CA VAL A 164 -2.78 -10.29 9.02
C VAL A 164 -1.92 -10.28 10.28
N LEU A 165 -1.98 -9.20 11.08
CA LEU A 165 -1.22 -9.09 12.31
C LEU A 165 -1.75 -10.02 13.43
N PRO A 166 -0.92 -10.93 13.97
CA PRO A 166 -1.38 -11.93 14.93
C PRO A 166 -1.70 -11.40 16.34
N ASN A 167 -1.17 -10.24 16.74
CA ASN A 167 -1.25 -9.74 18.14
C ASN A 167 -1.93 -8.38 18.30
N VAL A 168 -2.33 -7.75 17.19
CA VAL A 168 -3.04 -6.46 17.18
C VAL A 168 -4.27 -6.66 16.30
N ALA A 169 -5.30 -7.31 16.86
CA ALA A 169 -6.64 -7.47 16.31
C ALA A 169 -6.76 -7.47 14.76
N GLY A 170 -5.91 -8.20 14.03
CA GLY A 170 -5.96 -8.19 12.57
C GLY A 170 -5.73 -6.80 11.94
N GLY A 171 -4.60 -6.15 12.23
CA GLY A 171 -4.17 -4.97 11.48
C GLY A 171 -3.39 -5.30 10.18
N ASP A 172 -3.11 -4.28 9.37
CA ASP A 172 -2.37 -4.38 8.10
C ASP A 172 -0.99 -3.68 8.11
N ASN A 173 -0.46 -3.38 9.31
CA ASN A 173 0.86 -2.77 9.46
C ASN A 173 1.97 -3.69 8.91
N ILE A 174 3.11 -3.09 8.57
CA ILE A 174 4.32 -3.81 8.18
C ILE A 174 4.84 -4.68 9.34
N ILE A 175 5.10 -5.96 9.04
CA ILE A 175 5.55 -6.96 10.02
C ILE A 175 7.03 -7.22 9.84
N HIS A 176 7.80 -7.22 10.93
CA HIS A 176 9.24 -7.54 10.91
C HIS A 176 9.53 -8.78 11.77
N ASP A 177 9.21 -9.96 11.23
CA ASP A 177 9.37 -11.25 11.92
C ASP A 177 10.25 -12.25 11.15
N ARG A 178 11.04 -11.74 10.20
CA ARG A 178 11.88 -12.57 9.34
C ARG A 178 13.15 -13.01 10.07
N ALA A 179 13.40 -14.32 10.10
CA ALA A 179 14.62 -14.93 10.63
C ALA A 179 15.18 -15.94 9.61
N GLY A 180 16.44 -15.80 9.23
CA GLY A 180 17.08 -16.69 8.25
C GLY A 180 16.47 -16.64 6.84
N GLY A 181 15.70 -15.60 6.51
CA GLY A 181 15.00 -15.44 5.22
C GLY A 181 13.51 -15.81 5.26
N GLU A 182 13.07 -16.53 6.28
CA GLU A 182 11.69 -16.98 6.45
C GLU A 182 10.91 -16.08 7.41
N SER A 183 9.63 -15.85 7.15
CA SER A 183 8.71 -15.13 8.05
C SER A 183 7.89 -16.11 8.87
N ALA A 184 7.87 -15.94 10.20
CA ALA A 184 7.07 -16.78 11.09
C ALA A 184 5.55 -16.68 10.81
N SER A 185 5.06 -15.49 10.46
CA SER A 185 3.67 -15.24 10.08
C SER A 185 3.36 -15.52 8.61
N GLY A 186 4.39 -15.58 7.75
CA GLY A 186 4.25 -15.61 6.29
C GLY A 186 4.04 -14.23 5.64
N PHE A 187 3.95 -13.15 6.44
CA PHE A 187 3.66 -11.78 5.99
C PHE A 187 4.81 -10.78 6.28
N GLY A 188 5.95 -11.29 6.73
CA GLY A 188 7.09 -10.49 7.14
C GLY A 188 7.72 -9.71 5.99
N HIS A 189 8.14 -8.50 6.29
CA HIS A 189 8.94 -7.63 5.44
C HIS A 189 10.37 -7.55 6.00
N PRO A 190 11.41 -7.37 5.16
CA PRO A 190 12.75 -7.06 5.62
C PRO A 190 12.75 -5.78 6.45
N THR A 191 13.63 -5.71 7.45
CA THR A 191 13.88 -4.46 8.16
C THR A 191 14.51 -3.42 7.23
N CYS A 192 14.23 -2.14 7.48
CA CYS A 192 14.87 -1.02 6.80
C CYS A 192 15.91 -0.39 7.73
N THR A 193 16.04 0.94 7.73
CA THR A 193 16.84 1.63 8.74
C THR A 193 16.26 1.38 10.14
N PRO A 194 17.09 1.33 11.20
CA PRO A 194 16.59 1.12 12.56
C PRO A 194 15.52 2.13 12.99
N PRO A 195 15.64 3.45 12.70
CA PRO A 195 14.60 4.42 13.05
C PRO A 195 13.26 4.13 12.34
N ALA A 196 13.26 3.90 11.02
CA ALA A 196 12.03 3.65 10.29
C ALA A 196 11.36 2.32 10.70
N THR A 197 12.16 1.30 11.02
CA THR A 197 11.66 0.01 11.52
C THR A 197 11.01 0.17 12.90
N ALA A 198 11.65 0.93 13.81
CA ALA A 198 11.12 1.20 15.14
C ALA A 198 9.85 2.06 15.09
N GLU A 199 9.81 3.07 14.22
CA GLU A 199 8.64 3.92 14.03
C GLU A 199 7.46 3.14 13.46
N ALA A 200 7.70 2.27 12.47
CA ALA A 200 6.67 1.39 11.93
C ALA A 200 6.06 0.49 13.01
N ALA A 201 6.89 -0.08 13.89
CA ALA A 201 6.41 -0.90 15.01
C ALA A 201 5.59 -0.11 16.04
N ALA A 202 5.81 1.21 16.15
CA ALA A 202 5.10 2.10 17.07
C ALA A 202 3.79 2.67 16.50
N LEU A 203 3.49 2.49 15.21
CA LEU A 203 2.29 3.04 14.56
C LEU A 203 0.98 2.67 15.27
N PRO A 204 0.71 1.41 15.66
CA PRO A 204 -0.56 1.07 16.30
C PRO A 204 -0.78 1.75 17.66
N LEU A 205 0.29 2.23 18.30
CA LEU A 205 0.21 3.00 19.54
C LEU A 205 0.13 4.51 19.30
N THR A 206 0.82 5.01 18.27
CA THR A 206 0.96 6.45 18.00
C THR A 206 -0.14 7.01 17.10
N HIS A 207 -0.68 6.16 16.22
CA HIS A 207 -1.71 6.43 15.21
C HIS A 207 -2.62 5.18 15.18
N PRO A 208 -3.40 4.94 16.25
CA PRO A 208 -4.21 3.74 16.36
C PRO A 208 -5.31 3.74 15.29
N LEU A 209 -5.59 2.56 14.73
CA LEU A 209 -6.70 2.37 13.79
C LEU A 209 -8.04 2.80 14.41
N GLY A 210 -8.91 3.39 13.60
CA GLY A 210 -10.28 3.82 13.96
C GLY A 210 -11.26 2.71 14.32
#